data_AF-A0AA88TIH6-F1
#
_entry.id   AF-A0AA88TIH6-F1
#
_cell.length_a   1.000
_cell.length_b   1.000
_cell.length_c   1.000
_cell.angle_alpha   90.00
_cell.angle_beta   90.00
_cell.angle_gamma   90.00
#
_symmetry.space_group_name_H-M   'P 1'
#
loop_
_entity.id
_entity.type
_entity.pdbx_description
1 polymer ?
#
loop_
_entity_poly.entity_id
_entity_poly.type
_entity_poly.pdbx_seq_one_letter_code
_entity_poly.pdbx_strand_id
1 'polypeptide(L)'
;MPYILISTQIRLETGPTMVGDEYSDPSIMNYLGARKTTMLGNNFSEYHVDEPPRLVLDKLDKIGYRVVNMEHERKAHRSKQNHVTAVKRGNREHDGDEQQKEKPSEKRTNWNHSGLMLWRQHEEGHVPHATQSQPR
;
A
#
# COMPACT_ATOMS: atom_id res chain seq x y z
N MET A 1 -7.22 -2.32 -12.87
CA MET A 1 -7.01 -1.77 -11.51
C MET A 1 -5.69 -2.32 -10.95
N PRO A 2 -4.61 -1.53 -10.78
CA PRO A 2 -3.29 -2.04 -10.35
C PRO A 2 -3.12 -2.13 -8.83
N TYR A 3 -3.85 -1.33 -8.06
CA TYR A 3 -3.84 -1.35 -6.60
C TYR A 3 -5.23 -1.65 -6.07
N ILE A 4 -5.29 -2.29 -4.91
CA ILE A 4 -6.53 -2.54 -4.18
C ILE A 4 -6.30 -2.26 -2.70
N LEU A 5 -7.26 -1.59 -2.07
CA LEU A 5 -7.32 -1.40 -0.64
C LEU A 5 -8.41 -2.31 -0.09
N ILE A 6 -8.06 -3.18 0.85
CA ILE A 6 -9.02 -3.97 1.60
C ILE A 6 -8.98 -3.56 3.07
N SER A 7 -10.09 -3.68 3.77
CA SER A 7 -10.14 -3.43 5.20
C SER A 7 -11.09 -4.38 5.91
N THR A 8 -10.83 -4.62 7.19
CA THR A 8 -11.76 -5.32 8.07
C THR A 8 -11.87 -4.58 9.39
N GLN A 9 -12.96 -4.81 10.11
CA GLN A 9 -13.24 -4.16 11.38
C GLN A 9 -13.09 -5.16 12.53
N ILE A 10 -12.56 -4.67 13.66
CA ILE A 10 -12.52 -5.34 14.97
C ILE A 10 -11.60 -6.57 15.06
N ARG A 11 -11.82 -7.60 14.23
CA ARG A 11 -11.18 -8.93 14.32
C ARG A 11 -10.68 -9.36 12.95
N LEU A 12 -9.48 -9.93 12.90
CA LEU A 12 -8.87 -10.43 11.65
C LEU A 12 -9.35 -11.85 11.32
N GLU A 13 -9.83 -12.57 12.32
CA GLU A 13 -10.28 -13.95 12.23
C GLU A 13 -11.68 -14.11 11.61
N THR A 14 -12.45 -13.03 11.54
CA THR A 14 -13.85 -13.02 11.07
C THR A 14 -14.07 -11.94 10.03
N GLY A 15 -14.99 -12.15 9.10
CA GLY A 15 -15.48 -11.08 8.23
C GLY A 15 -16.48 -10.15 8.95
N PRO A 16 -17.02 -9.14 8.24
CA PRO A 16 -16.84 -8.90 6.81
C PRO A 16 -15.52 -8.19 6.46
N THR A 17 -15.07 -8.38 5.21
CA THR A 17 -13.95 -7.65 4.62
C THR A 17 -14.47 -6.73 3.53
N MET A 18 -14.19 -5.44 3.64
CA MET A 18 -14.40 -4.47 2.56
C MET A 18 -13.29 -4.63 1.53
N VAL A 19 -13.67 -4.75 0.24
CA VAL A 19 -12.73 -5.11 -0.84
C VAL A 19 -12.72 -4.13 -2.00
N GLY A 20 -13.57 -3.11 -1.99
CA GLY A 20 -13.61 -2.12 -3.05
C GLY A 20 -14.62 -1.02 -2.80
N ASP A 21 -14.52 0.02 -3.62
CA ASP A 21 -15.42 1.16 -3.72
C ASP A 21 -16.31 1.07 -4.97
N GLU A 22 -17.13 2.08 -5.21
CA GLU A 22 -18.05 2.17 -6.34
C GLU A 22 -17.38 1.99 -7.72
N TYR A 23 -16.12 2.38 -7.86
CA TYR A 23 -15.39 2.38 -9.13
C TYR A 23 -14.46 1.17 -9.30
N SER A 24 -14.50 0.25 -8.33
CA SER A 24 -13.68 -0.95 -8.36
C SER A 24 -14.06 -1.87 -9.53
N ASP A 25 -13.06 -2.53 -10.11
CA ASP A 25 -13.20 -3.39 -11.29
C ASP A 25 -14.23 -4.51 -11.03
N PRO A 26 -15.39 -4.52 -11.72
CA PRO A 26 -16.46 -5.49 -11.48
C PRO A 26 -16.03 -6.94 -11.65
N SER A 27 -15.06 -7.21 -12.53
CA SER A 27 -14.56 -8.57 -12.76
C SER A 27 -13.82 -9.10 -11.53
N ILE A 28 -13.05 -8.24 -10.87
CA ILE A 28 -12.32 -8.57 -9.64
C ILE A 28 -13.30 -8.72 -8.48
N MET A 29 -14.27 -7.80 -8.36
CA MET A 29 -15.30 -7.88 -7.30
C MET A 29 -16.12 -9.16 -7.42
N ASN A 30 -16.50 -9.54 -8.65
CA ASN A 30 -17.21 -10.79 -8.91
C ASN A 30 -16.35 -12.03 -8.59
N TYR A 31 -15.07 -12.03 -8.95
CA TYR A 31 -14.14 -13.12 -8.60
C TYR A 31 -14.00 -13.30 -7.08
N LEU A 32 -14.00 -12.20 -6.32
CA LEU A 32 -13.97 -12.24 -4.86
C LEU A 32 -15.30 -12.71 -4.25
N GLY A 33 -16.40 -12.72 -5.02
CA GLY A 33 -17.75 -12.98 -4.52
C GLY A 33 -18.33 -11.80 -3.74
N ALA A 34 -17.92 -10.58 -4.07
CA ALA A 34 -18.28 -9.38 -3.32
C ALA A 34 -19.67 -8.87 -3.66
N ARG A 35 -20.37 -8.33 -2.64
CA ARG A 35 -21.67 -7.69 -2.76
C ARG A 35 -21.51 -6.17 -2.68
N LYS A 36 -22.06 -5.45 -3.65
CA LYS A 36 -22.14 -3.98 -3.62
C LYS A 36 -23.27 -3.56 -2.68
N THR A 37 -23.00 -2.65 -1.76
CA THR A 37 -24.01 -2.14 -0.83
C THR A 37 -23.80 -0.64 -0.61
N THR A 38 -24.92 0.07 -0.49
CA THR A 38 -24.96 1.49 -0.14
C THR A 38 -25.65 1.57 1.21
N MET A 39 -24.92 1.96 2.27
CA MET A 39 -25.55 2.19 3.57
C MET A 39 -26.48 3.41 3.48
N LEU A 40 -27.59 3.37 4.21
CA LEU A 40 -28.52 4.48 4.25
C LEU A 40 -27.80 5.75 4.74
N GLY A 41 -27.88 6.82 3.96
CA GLY A 41 -27.22 8.10 4.25
C GLY A 41 -25.84 8.25 3.60
N ASN A 42 -25.30 7.22 2.95
CA ASN A 42 -24.07 7.33 2.17
C ASN A 42 -24.38 7.69 0.71
N ASN A 43 -23.54 8.55 0.13
CA ASN A 43 -23.56 8.89 -1.30
C ASN A 43 -22.63 8.01 -2.14
N PHE A 44 -22.09 6.95 -1.53
CA PHE A 44 -21.14 6.04 -2.16
C PHE A 44 -21.50 4.61 -1.80
N SER A 45 -21.10 3.70 -2.68
CA SER A 45 -21.28 2.27 -2.49
C SER A 45 -19.95 1.58 -2.22
N GLU A 46 -20.00 0.51 -1.44
CA GLU A 46 -18.83 -0.29 -1.10
C GLU A 46 -19.07 -1.76 -1.46
N TYR A 47 -18.01 -2.46 -1.81
CA TYR A 47 -18.01 -3.91 -1.98
C TYR A 47 -17.50 -4.59 -0.72
N HIS A 48 -18.25 -5.59 -0.26
CA HIS A 48 -17.85 -6.41 0.89
C HIS A 48 -18.01 -7.90 0.60
N VAL A 49 -17.23 -8.71 1.32
CA VAL A 49 -17.35 -10.17 1.40
C VAL A 49 -17.49 -10.59 2.86
N ASP A 50 -18.17 -11.71 3.11
CA ASP A 50 -18.34 -12.26 4.47
C ASP A 50 -17.08 -12.96 4.98
N GLU A 51 -16.12 -13.22 4.10
CA GLU A 51 -14.88 -13.93 4.41
C GLU A 51 -13.91 -13.04 5.21
N PRO A 52 -13.08 -13.64 6.09
CA PRO A 52 -12.01 -12.92 6.77
C PRO A 52 -10.94 -12.45 5.77
N PRO A 53 -10.19 -11.38 6.10
CA PRO A 53 -9.21 -10.76 5.19
C PRO A 53 -8.14 -11.75 4.70
N ARG A 54 -7.79 -12.77 5.50
CA ARG A 54 -6.83 -13.80 5.10
C ARG A 54 -7.27 -14.55 3.84
N LEU A 55 -8.53 -14.96 3.75
CA LEU A 55 -9.04 -15.67 2.58
C LEU A 55 -9.15 -14.76 1.35
N VAL A 56 -9.45 -13.48 1.58
CA VAL A 56 -9.45 -12.47 0.51
C VAL A 56 -8.05 -12.28 -0.06
N LEU A 57 -7.03 -12.18 0.81
CA LEU A 57 -5.63 -12.09 0.38
C LEU A 57 -5.18 -13.33 -0.40
N ASP A 58 -5.58 -14.54 0.04
CA ASP A 58 -5.29 -15.79 -0.69
C ASP A 58 -5.90 -15.78 -2.11
N LYS A 59 -7.11 -15.24 -2.28
CA LYS A 59 -7.74 -15.08 -3.61
C LYS A 59 -7.02 -14.02 -4.45
N LEU A 60 -6.65 -12.90 -3.85
CA LEU A 60 -5.95 -11.82 -4.55
C LEU A 60 -4.57 -12.26 -5.05
N ASP A 61 -3.83 -13.07 -4.28
CA ASP A 61 -2.54 -13.62 -4.71
C ASP A 61 -2.66 -14.53 -5.95
N LYS A 62 -3.74 -15.33 -6.04
CA LYS A 62 -4.02 -16.18 -7.21
C LYS A 62 -4.22 -15.42 -8.52
N ILE A 63 -4.67 -14.17 -8.45
CA ILE A 63 -4.85 -13.30 -9.62
C ILE A 63 -3.71 -12.27 -9.76
N GLY A 64 -2.62 -12.49 -9.01
CA GLY A 64 -1.35 -11.79 -9.16
C GLY A 64 -1.16 -10.55 -8.28
N TYR A 65 -1.99 -10.32 -7.25
CA TYR A 65 -1.73 -9.25 -6.30
C TYR A 65 -0.73 -9.67 -5.22
N ARG A 66 0.01 -8.71 -4.69
CA ARG A 66 0.89 -8.88 -3.53
C ARG A 66 0.66 -7.76 -2.55
N VAL A 67 0.68 -8.07 -1.25
CA VAL A 67 0.62 -7.06 -0.19
C VAL A 67 1.83 -6.13 -0.28
N VAL A 68 1.55 -4.82 -0.30
CA VAL A 68 2.57 -3.76 -0.29
C VAL A 68 2.70 -3.15 1.10
N ASN A 69 1.57 -2.93 1.77
CA ASN A 69 1.56 -2.34 3.10
C ASN A 69 0.39 -2.87 3.94
N MET A 70 0.60 -2.94 5.25
CA MET A 70 -0.39 -3.30 6.26
C MET A 70 -0.37 -2.21 7.34
N GLU A 71 -1.48 -1.51 7.54
CA GLU A 71 -1.61 -0.48 8.56
C GLU A 71 -2.88 -0.69 9.40
N HIS A 72 -2.87 -0.22 10.64
CA HIS A 72 -4.05 -0.23 11.48
C HIS A 72 -4.38 1.20 11.93
N GLU A 73 -5.64 1.59 11.79
CA GLU A 73 -6.12 2.87 12.30
C GLU A 73 -6.83 2.66 13.64
N ARG A 74 -6.42 3.44 14.64
CA ARG A 74 -7.12 3.51 15.93
C ARG A 74 -8.05 4.72 15.92
N LYS A 75 -9.36 4.49 15.77
CA LYS A 75 -10.35 5.54 16.01
C LYS A 75 -10.46 5.78 17.52
N ALA A 76 -10.27 7.03 17.94
CA ALA A 76 -10.23 7.45 19.34
C ALA A 76 -11.53 7.14 20.11
N HIS A 77 -12.66 7.06 19.40
CA HIS A 77 -13.93 6.56 19.91
C HIS A 77 -14.60 5.79 18.77
N ARG A 78 -14.95 4.52 19.01
CA ARG A 78 -15.60 3.57 18.07
C ARG A 78 -14.63 2.77 17.18
N SER A 79 -14.38 1.53 17.61
CA SER A 79 -13.88 0.37 16.85
C SER A 79 -12.54 0.50 16.10
N LYS A 80 -11.63 -0.48 16.29
CA LYS A 80 -10.36 -0.57 15.56
C LYS A 80 -10.61 -1.02 14.11
N GLN A 81 -9.97 -0.38 13.14
CA GLN A 81 -10.09 -0.75 11.72
C GLN A 81 -8.69 -1.00 11.15
N ASN A 82 -8.53 -2.12 10.43
CA ASN A 82 -7.25 -2.50 9.82
C ASN A 82 -7.33 -2.34 8.30
N HIS A 83 -6.30 -1.76 7.71
CA HIS A 83 -6.19 -1.46 6.28
C HIS A 83 -5.02 -2.23 5.66
N VAL A 84 -5.25 -2.77 4.46
CA VAL A 84 -4.25 -3.53 3.70
C VAL A 84 -4.27 -3.08 2.26
N THR A 85 -3.11 -2.70 1.74
CA THR A 85 -2.95 -2.33 0.33
C THR A 85 -2.18 -3.41 -0.41
N ALA A 86 -2.71 -3.87 -1.53
CA ALA A 86 -2.04 -4.83 -2.42
C ALA A 86 -1.89 -4.27 -3.84
N VAL A 87 -0.85 -4.71 -4.54
CA VAL A 87 -0.50 -4.31 -5.92
C VAL A 87 -0.45 -5.53 -6.84
N LYS A 88 -0.94 -5.39 -8.08
CA LYS A 88 -0.84 -6.41 -9.11
C LYS A 88 0.59 -6.49 -9.63
N ARG A 89 1.20 -7.67 -9.61
CA ARG A 89 2.53 -7.91 -10.20
C ARG A 89 2.45 -7.60 -11.71
N GLY A 90 3.29 -6.69 -12.17
CA GLY A 90 3.54 -6.49 -13.59
C GLY A 90 4.52 -7.55 -14.09
N ASN A 91 4.33 -8.06 -15.31
CA ASN A 91 5.38 -8.78 -16.02
C ASN A 91 6.52 -7.77 -16.26
N ARG A 92 7.68 -7.95 -15.61
CA ARG A 92 8.90 -7.23 -15.95
C ARG A 92 9.87 -8.19 -16.61
N GLU A 93 10.13 -7.92 -17.88
CA GLU A 93 11.33 -8.35 -18.60
C GLU A 93 12.58 -7.70 -17.96
N HIS A 94 13.70 -8.34 -18.23
CA HIS A 94 15.03 -8.22 -17.64
C HIS A 94 15.76 -6.91 -18.04
N ASP A 95 16.70 -6.47 -17.19
CA ASP A 95 17.96 -5.74 -17.50
C ASP A 95 18.25 -4.46 -16.67
N GLY A 96 19.38 -4.49 -15.92
CA GLY A 96 20.51 -3.54 -16.01
C GLY A 96 20.54 -2.18 -15.27
N ASP A 97 21.48 -2.06 -14.31
CA ASP A 97 22.42 -0.95 -13.98
C ASP A 97 22.05 0.38 -13.24
N GLU A 98 22.53 0.50 -11.98
CA GLU A 98 23.40 1.55 -11.35
C GLU A 98 23.58 3.00 -12.01
N GLN A 99 23.12 4.19 -11.44
CA GLN A 99 23.79 5.58 -11.19
C GLN A 99 23.42 6.57 -9.95
N GLN A 100 24.33 6.83 -8.92
CA GLN A 100 24.29 7.43 -7.51
C GLN A 100 24.91 8.82 -7.57
N LYS A 101 24.39 9.83 -6.84
CA LYS A 101 25.15 11.02 -6.40
C LYS A 101 24.53 11.77 -5.20
N GLU A 102 25.40 12.53 -4.51
CA GLU A 102 25.43 13.03 -3.11
C GLU A 102 24.40 14.10 -2.63
N LYS A 103 24.34 14.27 -1.28
CA LYS A 103 23.64 15.31 -0.47
C LYS A 103 24.50 16.60 -0.30
N PRO A 104 23.93 17.81 -0.04
CA PRO A 104 23.62 18.30 1.34
C PRO A 104 22.40 19.28 1.35
N SER A 105 21.82 19.83 2.43
CA SER A 105 22.21 20.21 3.79
C SER A 105 20.96 20.31 4.68
N GLU A 106 21.15 20.11 5.99
CA GLU A 106 20.12 20.01 7.02
C GLU A 106 19.69 21.39 7.54
N LYS A 107 18.37 21.67 7.53
CA LYS A 107 17.76 22.72 8.35
C LYS A 107 16.53 22.16 9.07
N ARG A 108 16.67 21.95 10.38
CA ARG A 108 15.61 21.55 11.31
C ARG A 108 14.63 22.70 11.50
N THR A 109 13.35 22.47 11.22
CA THR A 109 12.24 23.13 11.90
C THR A 109 11.19 22.07 12.26
N ASN A 110 10.59 22.21 13.45
CA ASN A 110 9.72 21.24 14.12
C ASN A 110 8.50 20.83 13.29
N TRP A 111 8.25 19.51 13.18
CA TRP A 111 6.99 18.96 12.65
C TRP A 111 6.31 18.07 13.69
N ASN A 112 5.05 18.39 13.98
CA ASN A 112 4.13 17.50 14.68
C ASN A 112 3.94 16.24 13.84
N HIS A 113 4.13 15.08 14.46
CA HIS A 113 4.17 13.79 13.80
C HIS A 113 2.84 13.46 13.13
N SER A 114 2.82 13.51 11.80
CA SER A 114 1.85 12.81 10.95
C SER A 114 2.69 12.16 9.87
N GLY A 115 2.90 10.85 10.00
CA GLY A 115 3.79 10.07 9.14
C GLY A 115 3.26 9.96 7.73
N LEU A 116 3.61 10.92 6.88
CA LEU A 116 3.69 10.76 5.44
C LEU A 116 5.14 10.37 5.12
N MET A 117 5.38 9.12 4.73
CA MET A 117 6.65 8.74 4.10
C MET A 117 6.39 8.21 2.69
N LEU A 118 6.63 9.09 1.71
CA LEU A 118 6.82 8.75 0.31
C LEU A 118 8.34 8.56 0.10
N TRP A 119 8.78 7.36 -0.25
CA TRP A 119 10.18 7.10 -0.63
C TRP A 119 10.29 6.96 -2.16
N ARG A 120 11.22 7.70 -2.76
CA ARG A 120 11.65 7.59 -4.17
C ARG A 120 13.05 6.97 -4.18
N GLN A 121 13.26 5.98 -5.05
CA GLN A 121 14.45 5.13 -5.11
C GLN A 121 15.60 5.80 -5.86
N HIS A 122 16.82 5.49 -5.41
CA HIS A 122 18.13 5.89 -5.93
C HIS A 122 18.54 4.97 -7.10
N GLU A 123 19.26 5.47 -8.10
CA GLU A 123 20.18 4.66 -8.92
C GLU A 123 21.64 4.91 -8.41
N GLU A 124 22.66 4.11 -8.76
CA GLU A 124 24.10 4.08 -8.27
C GLU A 124 25.38 4.20 -9.24
N GLY A 125 26.40 5.09 -9.08
CA GLY A 125 27.11 5.70 -10.24
C GLY A 125 28.49 6.28 -9.99
N HIS A 126 29.39 5.35 -9.66
CA HIS A 126 30.82 5.31 -9.95
C HIS A 126 31.79 6.43 -9.46
N VAL A 127 32.80 5.97 -8.73
CA VAL A 127 33.97 6.67 -8.16
C VAL A 127 35.14 6.67 -9.17
N PRO A 128 36.18 7.53 -9.03
CA PRO A 128 37.42 6.96 -8.49
C PRO A 128 38.23 7.86 -7.52
N HIS A 129 39.03 7.17 -6.73
CA HIS A 129 40.01 7.59 -5.73
C HIS A 129 41.03 8.66 -6.19
N ALA A 130 41.46 9.55 -5.29
CA ALA A 130 42.78 9.47 -4.60
C ALA A 130 43.36 10.85 -4.21
N THR A 131 43.67 10.98 -2.91
CA THR A 131 44.79 11.75 -2.29
C THR A 131 44.83 13.27 -2.43
N GLN A 132 44.62 13.99 -1.32
CA GLN A 132 45.24 15.30 -1.11
C GLN A 132 45.90 15.38 0.27
N SER A 133 47.22 15.42 0.23
CA SER A 133 48.09 16.05 1.21
C SER A 133 47.86 17.57 1.23
N GLN A 134 47.60 18.15 2.41
CA GLN A 134 47.83 19.58 2.72
C GLN A 134 49.36 19.85 2.78
N PRO A 135 49.90 21.08 2.58
CA PRO A 135 49.59 22.32 3.34
C PRO A 135 49.70 23.63 2.47
N ARG A 136 49.56 24.88 2.93
CA ARG A 136 49.65 25.60 4.21
C ARG A 136 48.60 26.73 4.24
#